data_AF-A0A7S0BY07-F1
#
_entry.id   AF-A0A7S0BY07-F1
#
_cell.length_a   1.000
_cell.length_b   1.000
_cell.length_c   1.000
_cell.angle_alpha   90.00
_cell.angle_beta   90.00
_cell.angle_gamma   90.00
#
_symmetry.space_group_name_H-M   'P 1'
#
loop_
_entity.id
_entity.type
_entity.pdbx_description
1 polymer ?
#
loop_
_entity_poly.entity_id
_entity_poly.type
_entity_poly.pdbx_seq_one_letter_code
_entity_poly.pdbx_strand_id
1 'polypeptide(L)'
;MSCERSNTSMTTSTTLTTPVVRNVNVNKITERRDGDSTIVKVDFEQKVTAASPKELWETRYKELVSFVKEFGHARVPYNFHPNTSLGNWVSHQRGYYKDVQKGKPSVSLTEYRIKLLEEVGFEWEVKVPKWDTRYEELSYFVKEFGHARVPQIFQKNPSLGNWIKKQRAGRKKMQRGDPSSMTKRRLELLDKIYFEWEGRGKGVVIPSEEWEVKYEELVSFAKEFGHARVPLKNPSLGYWVSKQRIYHKMIPKGK
;
A
#
# COMPACT_ATOMS: atom_id res chain seq x y z
N MET A 1 68.41 -31.90 15.96
CA MET A 1 68.05 -30.47 16.03
C MET A 1 66.52 -30.44 16.11
N SER A 2 65.92 -30.58 17.30
CA SER A 2 65.80 -29.58 18.40
C SER A 2 64.69 -28.57 18.05
N CYS A 3 63.55 -28.61 18.75
CA CYS A 3 63.18 -27.75 19.92
C CYS A 3 62.96 -26.27 19.54
N GLU A 4 61.95 -25.54 20.01
CA GLU A 4 60.95 -25.70 21.10
C GLU A 4 59.55 -25.19 20.61
N ARG A 5 58.37 -25.56 21.16
CA ARG A 5 57.69 -25.07 22.39
C ARG A 5 57.66 -23.52 22.53
N SER A 6 56.56 -22.82 22.81
CA SER A 6 55.14 -23.21 23.02
C SER A 6 54.21 -22.30 22.15
N ASN A 7 53.10 -21.64 22.52
CA ASN A 7 52.32 -21.48 23.77
C ASN A 7 50.84 -21.11 23.50
N THR A 8 49.99 -21.15 24.53
CA THR A 8 48.55 -20.84 24.49
C THR A 8 48.19 -19.36 24.63
N SER A 9 47.09 -18.94 24.00
CA SER A 9 46.14 -17.93 24.53
C SER A 9 44.80 -17.97 23.80
N MET A 10 43.70 -17.81 24.55
CA MET A 10 42.33 -17.75 24.00
C MET A 10 41.92 -16.31 23.71
N THR A 11 41.19 -16.08 22.63
CA THR A 11 40.56 -14.79 22.32
C THR A 11 39.06 -14.83 22.58
N THR A 12 38.61 -14.18 23.66
CA THR A 12 37.19 -14.01 23.97
C THR A 12 36.60 -12.85 23.17
N SER A 13 35.54 -13.11 22.40
CA SER A 13 34.76 -12.07 21.72
C SER A 13 33.55 -11.66 22.55
N THR A 14 33.54 -10.42 23.03
CA THR A 14 32.43 -9.86 23.81
C THR A 14 31.31 -9.38 22.90
N THR A 15 30.19 -10.11 22.85
CA THR A 15 28.93 -9.64 22.25
C THR A 15 27.96 -9.16 23.33
N LEU A 16 27.50 -7.92 23.21
CA LEU A 16 26.52 -7.27 24.09
C LEU A 16 25.08 -7.45 23.59
N THR A 17 24.10 -7.40 24.50
CA THR A 17 22.69 -6.99 24.26
C THR A 17 21.82 -8.00 23.47
N THR A 18 20.57 -8.37 23.82
CA THR A 18 19.63 -8.02 24.92
C THR A 18 19.15 -9.27 25.69
N PRO A 19 18.74 -9.16 26.97
CA PRO A 19 18.04 -10.24 27.67
C PRO A 19 16.59 -10.43 27.17
N VAL A 20 16.17 -11.68 26.95
CA VAL A 20 14.78 -12.04 26.61
C VAL A 20 13.98 -12.26 27.88
N VAL A 21 13.03 -11.35 28.18
CA VAL A 21 12.12 -11.50 29.33
C VAL A 21 11.10 -12.61 29.06
N ARG A 22 11.30 -13.77 29.71
CA ARG A 22 10.31 -14.85 29.77
C ARG A 22 9.43 -14.65 31.01
N ASN A 23 8.18 -14.26 30.82
CA ASN A 23 7.20 -14.25 31.93
C ASN A 23 6.87 -15.68 32.35
N VAL A 24 7.42 -16.11 33.50
CA VAL A 24 7.05 -17.36 34.17
C VAL A 24 5.93 -17.05 35.15
N ASN A 25 4.74 -17.63 34.93
CA ASN A 25 3.62 -17.52 35.86
C ASN A 25 3.77 -18.56 36.98
N VAL A 26 3.82 -18.13 38.24
CA VAL A 26 4.00 -19.00 39.41
C VAL A 26 2.92 -18.71 40.45
N ASN A 27 1.82 -19.47 40.39
CA ASN A 27 0.77 -19.48 41.40
C ASN A 27 0.87 -20.75 42.26
N LYS A 28 1.42 -20.63 43.46
CA LYS A 28 1.41 -21.67 44.52
C LYS A 28 1.82 -21.02 45.86
N ILE A 29 1.23 -21.19 47.04
CA ILE A 29 -0.09 -21.62 47.56
C ILE A 29 0.09 -21.65 49.12
N THR A 30 -0.98 -21.50 49.90
CA THR A 30 -1.13 -21.79 51.37
C THR A 30 -0.31 -21.02 52.45
N GLU A 31 -1.05 -20.19 53.21
CA GLU A 31 -1.33 -20.30 54.66
C GLU A 31 -0.47 -19.67 55.81
N ARG A 32 -1.25 -18.97 56.68
CA ARG A 32 -1.18 -18.79 58.15
C ARG A 32 -0.18 -17.81 58.81
N ARG A 33 -0.82 -16.84 59.50
CA ARG A 33 -0.54 -16.33 60.88
C ARG A 33 0.79 -15.59 61.13
N ASP A 34 0.86 -14.61 62.05
CA ASP A 34 -0.15 -14.05 62.97
C ASP A 34 -0.43 -12.55 62.66
N GLY A 35 -1.25 -11.89 63.49
CA GLY A 35 -1.79 -10.57 63.19
C GLY A 35 -0.94 -9.38 63.65
N ASP A 36 -0.62 -8.50 62.71
CA ASP A 36 -0.48 -7.05 62.94
C ASP A 36 -1.18 -6.30 61.80
N SER A 37 -1.84 -5.18 62.11
CA SER A 37 -2.81 -4.51 61.22
C SER A 37 -2.22 -3.27 60.53
N THR A 38 -0.99 -3.36 60.05
CA THR A 38 -0.37 -2.28 59.28
C THR A 38 -0.85 -2.33 57.82
N ILE A 39 -1.89 -1.55 57.48
CA ILE A 39 -2.37 -1.42 56.09
C ILE A 39 -1.35 -0.60 55.28
N VAL A 40 -0.39 -1.30 54.69
CA VAL A 40 0.50 -0.73 53.68
C VAL A 40 -0.33 -0.43 52.43
N LYS A 41 -0.54 0.85 52.12
CA LYS A 41 -1.07 1.27 50.82
C LYS A 41 -0.02 1.01 49.75
N VAL A 42 -0.11 -0.16 49.13
CA VAL A 42 0.66 -0.47 47.92
C VAL A 42 -0.08 0.18 46.75
N ASP A 43 0.40 1.34 46.28
CA ASP A 43 -0.21 2.10 45.18
C ASP A 43 -0.03 1.37 43.84
N PHE A 44 -0.85 0.36 43.61
CA PHE A 44 -0.90 -0.42 42.38
C PHE A 44 -2.02 0.08 41.46
N GLU A 45 -1.73 1.08 40.62
CA GLU A 45 -2.55 1.33 39.43
C GLU A 45 -1.80 2.08 38.31
N GLN A 46 -0.88 1.38 37.62
CA GLN A 46 -0.50 1.80 36.26
C GLN A 46 -1.64 1.49 35.27
N LYS A 47 -2.71 2.30 35.33
CA LYS A 47 -3.73 2.36 34.29
C LYS A 47 -3.07 2.81 32.99
N VAL A 48 -2.97 1.90 32.02
CA VAL A 48 -2.73 2.25 30.62
C VAL A 48 -3.97 2.99 30.10
N THR A 49 -3.97 4.31 30.24
CA THR A 49 -5.09 5.15 29.84
C THR A 49 -5.24 5.16 28.32
N ALA A 50 -6.43 4.84 27.83
CA ALA A 50 -6.75 5.00 26.42
C ALA A 50 -6.74 6.51 26.07
N ALA A 51 -6.05 6.87 24.99
CA ALA A 51 -5.90 8.27 24.55
C ALA A 51 -7.27 8.94 24.37
N SER A 52 -7.39 10.19 24.83
CA SER A 52 -8.66 10.90 24.86
C SER A 52 -9.19 11.21 23.45
N PRO A 53 -10.51 11.47 23.30
CA PRO A 53 -11.09 11.94 22.04
C PRO A 53 -10.50 13.27 21.50
N LYS A 54 -9.75 14.01 22.33
CA LYS A 54 -8.96 15.17 21.89
C LYS A 54 -7.66 14.72 21.22
N GLU A 55 -6.85 13.95 21.93
CA GLU A 55 -5.54 13.45 21.45
C GLU A 55 -5.67 12.56 20.22
N LEU A 56 -6.73 11.74 20.15
CA LEU A 56 -7.06 10.94 18.97
C LEU A 56 -7.37 11.81 17.74
N TRP A 57 -8.08 12.94 17.90
CA TRP A 57 -8.36 13.86 16.79
C TRP A 57 -7.07 14.58 16.36
N GLU A 58 -6.28 15.08 17.31
CA GLU A 58 -5.02 15.78 17.02
C GLU A 58 -3.98 14.87 16.34
N THR A 59 -3.95 13.59 16.71
CA THR A 59 -3.13 12.57 16.05
C THR A 59 -3.55 12.39 14.59
N ARG A 60 -4.85 12.20 14.32
CA ARG A 60 -5.38 12.05 12.95
C ARG A 60 -5.21 13.33 12.11
N TYR A 61 -5.26 14.50 12.74
CA TYR A 61 -4.95 15.78 12.08
C TYR A 61 -3.46 15.88 11.69
N LYS A 62 -2.52 15.52 12.59
CA LYS A 62 -1.08 15.48 12.27
C LYS A 62 -0.75 14.47 11.15
N GLU A 63 -1.44 13.32 11.14
CA GLU A 63 -1.37 12.36 10.03
C GLU A 63 -1.92 12.94 8.71
N LEU A 64 -3.03 13.69 8.74
CA LEU A 64 -3.56 14.39 7.56
C LEU A 64 -2.58 15.45 7.03
N VAL A 65 -1.99 16.28 7.89
CA VAL A 65 -0.95 17.25 7.50
C VAL A 65 0.23 16.54 6.82
N SER A 66 0.63 15.38 7.34
CA SER A 66 1.70 14.57 6.76
C SER A 66 1.32 14.01 5.38
N PHE A 67 0.07 13.58 5.21
CA PHE A 67 -0.49 13.16 3.91
C PHE A 67 -0.58 14.34 2.92
N VAL A 68 -1.03 15.52 3.35
CA VAL A 68 -1.05 16.71 2.47
C VAL A 68 0.36 17.08 2.02
N LYS A 69 1.36 16.94 2.89
CA LYS A 69 2.78 17.17 2.57
C LYS A 69 3.37 16.12 1.59
N GLU A 70 2.97 14.84 1.67
CA GLU A 70 3.45 13.79 0.75
C GLU A 70 2.71 13.81 -0.60
N PHE A 71 1.39 13.98 -0.59
CA PHE A 71 0.53 13.79 -1.76
C PHE A 71 0.02 15.11 -2.40
N GLY A 72 0.33 16.27 -1.82
CA GLY A 72 -0.07 17.59 -2.32
C GLY A 72 -1.57 17.89 -2.21
N HIS A 73 -2.37 17.03 -1.56
CA HIS A 73 -3.83 17.17 -1.47
C HIS A 73 -4.41 16.46 -0.23
N ALA A 74 -5.59 16.88 0.23
CA ALA A 74 -6.33 16.26 1.34
C ALA A 74 -7.23 15.06 0.92
N ARG A 75 -7.01 14.50 -0.28
CA ARG A 75 -7.85 13.44 -0.89
C ARG A 75 -7.52 12.02 -0.40
N VAL A 76 -7.45 11.82 0.93
CA VAL A 76 -7.18 10.50 1.52
C VAL A 76 -8.25 9.48 1.08
N PRO A 77 -7.87 8.33 0.48
CA PRO A 77 -8.81 7.25 0.19
C PRO A 77 -9.36 6.62 1.48
N TYR A 78 -10.64 6.23 1.50
CA TYR A 78 -11.26 5.50 2.63
C TYR A 78 -10.41 4.28 3.07
N ASN A 79 -10.06 3.41 2.12
CA ASN A 79 -9.12 2.31 2.33
C ASN A 79 -7.68 2.72 1.93
N PHE A 80 -7.12 3.73 2.60
CA PHE A 80 -5.71 4.10 2.47
C PHE A 80 -4.86 3.07 3.23
N HIS A 81 -4.18 2.16 2.52
CA HIS A 81 -3.56 0.99 3.16
C HIS A 81 -2.37 1.31 4.09
N PRO A 82 -1.57 2.39 3.92
CA PRO A 82 -0.57 2.79 4.90
C PRO A 82 -1.17 3.23 6.24
N ASN A 83 -2.38 3.79 6.23
CA ASN A 83 -3.11 4.20 7.43
C ASN A 83 -4.63 4.23 7.16
N THR A 84 -5.28 3.08 7.38
CA THR A 84 -6.72 2.92 7.16
C THR A 84 -7.55 3.73 8.16
N SER A 85 -7.02 3.93 9.37
CA SER A 85 -7.64 4.76 10.41
C SER A 85 -7.75 6.23 10.00
N LEU A 86 -6.75 6.78 9.31
CA LEU A 86 -6.81 8.12 8.71
C LEU A 86 -7.88 8.18 7.60
N GLY A 87 -7.91 7.20 6.69
CA GLY A 87 -8.89 7.14 5.60
C GLY A 87 -10.34 7.08 6.10
N ASN A 88 -10.59 6.27 7.13
CA ASN A 88 -11.88 6.22 7.82
C ASN A 88 -12.21 7.55 8.53
N TRP A 89 -11.26 8.12 9.28
CA TRP A 89 -11.45 9.38 10.01
C TRP A 89 -11.75 10.57 9.09
N VAL A 90 -11.06 10.69 7.96
CA VAL A 90 -11.32 11.68 6.90
C VAL A 90 -12.73 11.51 6.34
N SER A 91 -13.18 10.26 6.12
CA SER A 91 -14.54 9.99 5.69
C SER A 91 -15.58 10.38 6.75
N HIS A 92 -15.28 10.21 8.04
CA HIS A 92 -16.13 10.65 9.13
C HIS A 92 -16.20 12.18 9.25
N GLN A 93 -15.09 12.92 9.06
CA GLN A 93 -15.14 14.39 9.09
C GLN A 93 -16.10 14.93 8.00
N ARG A 94 -16.04 14.38 6.78
CA ARG A 94 -16.98 14.71 5.68
C ARG A 94 -18.43 14.34 6.01
N GLY A 95 -18.64 13.26 6.76
CA GLY A 95 -19.96 12.89 7.29
C GLY A 95 -20.49 13.93 8.28
N TYR A 96 -19.71 14.23 9.32
CA TYR A 96 -20.08 15.19 10.35
C TYR A 96 -20.35 16.59 9.79
N TYR A 97 -19.55 17.06 8.83
CA TYR A 97 -19.79 18.35 8.18
C TYR A 97 -21.14 18.39 7.45
N LYS A 98 -21.56 17.29 6.82
CA LYS A 98 -22.88 17.17 6.16
C LYS A 98 -24.06 17.04 7.12
N ASP A 99 -23.82 16.77 8.40
CA ASP A 99 -24.85 16.86 9.44
C ASP A 99 -24.86 18.26 10.09
N VAL A 100 -23.69 18.89 10.31
CA VAL A 100 -23.57 20.30 10.75
C VAL A 100 -24.23 21.26 9.75
N GLN A 101 -24.01 21.06 8.44
CA GLN A 101 -24.69 21.78 7.35
C GLN A 101 -26.21 21.57 7.30
N LYS A 102 -26.75 20.60 8.06
CA LYS A 102 -28.21 20.38 8.24
C LYS A 102 -28.70 20.83 9.62
N GLY A 103 -27.91 21.63 10.34
CA GLY A 103 -28.24 22.12 11.68
C GLY A 103 -28.07 21.09 12.81
N LYS A 104 -27.47 19.92 12.56
CA LYS A 104 -27.18 18.94 13.62
C LYS A 104 -25.80 19.20 14.23
N PRO A 105 -25.68 19.57 15.51
CA PRO A 105 -24.39 19.84 16.13
C PRO A 105 -23.55 18.55 16.23
N SER A 106 -22.23 18.67 16.02
CA SER A 106 -21.28 17.57 16.17
C SER A 106 -20.27 17.84 17.27
N VAL A 107 -20.25 16.98 18.30
CA VAL A 107 -19.21 16.99 19.35
C VAL A 107 -17.84 16.60 18.77
N SER A 108 -17.82 15.85 17.67
CA SER A 108 -16.57 15.43 17.01
C SER A 108 -15.99 16.51 16.10
N LEU A 109 -16.85 17.28 15.41
CA LEU A 109 -16.45 18.33 14.47
C LEU A 109 -16.96 19.70 14.93
N THR A 110 -16.13 20.41 15.68
CA THR A 110 -16.38 21.78 16.15
C THR A 110 -15.88 22.81 15.13
N GLU A 111 -16.34 24.06 15.24
CA GLU A 111 -15.92 25.19 14.40
C GLU A 111 -14.38 25.34 14.29
N TYR A 112 -13.67 25.21 15.41
CA TYR A 112 -12.20 25.22 15.43
C TYR A 112 -11.58 24.07 14.61
N ARG A 113 -12.19 22.88 14.65
CA ARG A 113 -11.75 21.71 13.89
C ARG A 113 -12.08 21.84 12.40
N ILE A 114 -13.14 22.55 12.04
CA ILE A 114 -13.48 22.91 10.66
C ILE A 114 -12.39 23.83 10.08
N LYS A 115 -12.03 24.91 10.78
CA LYS A 115 -11.01 25.87 10.32
C LYS A 115 -9.63 25.23 10.12
N LEU A 116 -9.16 24.43 11.09
CA LEU A 116 -7.91 23.68 10.93
C LEU A 116 -7.92 22.74 9.71
N LEU A 117 -9.07 22.14 9.37
CA LEU A 117 -9.20 21.30 8.18
C LEU A 117 -9.18 22.15 6.90
N GLU A 118 -9.85 23.30 6.89
CA GLU A 118 -9.85 24.22 5.74
C GLU A 118 -8.47 24.85 5.49
N GLU A 119 -7.70 25.18 6.54
CA GLU A 119 -6.30 25.64 6.47
C GLU A 119 -5.37 24.64 5.76
N VAL A 120 -5.62 23.32 5.88
CA VAL A 120 -4.85 22.27 5.18
C VAL A 120 -5.45 21.87 3.82
N GLY A 121 -6.37 22.67 3.29
CA GLY A 121 -7.01 22.44 1.99
C GLY A 121 -7.98 21.25 1.98
N PHE A 122 -8.66 20.98 3.10
CA PHE A 122 -9.58 19.85 3.20
C PHE A 122 -10.87 20.05 2.41
N GLU A 123 -10.94 19.40 1.23
CA GLU A 123 -12.18 19.33 0.46
C GLU A 123 -13.25 18.54 1.22
N TRP A 124 -14.30 19.21 1.70
CA TRP A 124 -15.49 18.57 2.28
C TRP A 124 -16.26 17.72 1.26
N GLU A 125 -16.30 18.16 0.00
CA GLU A 125 -17.08 17.60 -1.11
C GLU A 125 -16.19 16.98 -2.21
N VAL A 126 -15.49 15.87 -1.93
CA VAL A 126 -14.74 15.15 -2.98
C VAL A 126 -15.71 14.37 -3.89
N LYS A 127 -15.97 14.91 -5.08
CA LYS A 127 -16.73 14.23 -6.14
C LYS A 127 -15.98 12.98 -6.58
N VAL A 128 -16.60 11.80 -6.43
CA VAL A 128 -16.04 10.53 -6.92
C VAL A 128 -16.07 10.54 -8.45
N PRO A 129 -14.93 10.41 -9.15
CA PRO A 129 -14.91 10.41 -10.61
C PRO A 129 -15.73 9.28 -11.22
N LYS A 130 -16.34 9.54 -12.38
CA LYS A 130 -17.11 8.54 -13.15
C LYS A 130 -16.20 7.39 -13.58
N TRP A 131 -16.81 6.26 -13.92
CA TRP A 131 -16.05 5.07 -14.34
C TRP A 131 -15.14 5.37 -15.54
N ASP A 132 -15.65 6.14 -16.51
CA ASP A 132 -14.94 6.53 -17.73
C ASP A 132 -13.71 7.40 -17.41
N THR A 133 -13.83 8.37 -16.50
CA THR A 133 -12.70 9.17 -15.98
C THR A 133 -11.63 8.31 -15.30
N ARG A 134 -12.03 7.28 -14.55
CA ARG A 134 -11.07 6.34 -13.93
C ARG A 134 -10.42 5.39 -14.95
N TYR A 135 -11.10 5.13 -16.07
CA TYR A 135 -10.54 4.41 -17.21
C TYR A 135 -9.56 5.29 -18.02
N GLU A 136 -9.83 6.59 -18.14
CA GLU A 136 -8.89 7.59 -18.71
C GLU A 136 -7.62 7.70 -17.84
N GLU A 137 -7.75 7.81 -16.52
CA GLU A 137 -6.61 7.77 -15.57
C GLU A 137 -5.76 6.49 -15.71
N LEU A 138 -6.41 5.32 -15.87
CA LEU A 138 -5.71 4.05 -16.10
C LEU A 138 -5.07 4.01 -17.50
N SER A 139 -5.72 4.57 -18.52
CA SER A 139 -5.18 4.63 -19.88
C SER A 139 -3.94 5.53 -19.94
N TYR A 140 -3.93 6.64 -19.20
CA TYR A 140 -2.75 7.48 -19.01
C TYR A 140 -1.63 6.72 -18.30
N PHE A 141 -1.93 6.01 -17.20
CA PHE A 141 -0.94 5.16 -16.52
C PHE A 141 -0.38 4.06 -17.44
N VAL A 142 -1.22 3.47 -18.29
CA VAL A 142 -0.82 2.49 -19.30
C VAL A 142 0.15 3.11 -20.31
N LYS A 143 -0.07 4.36 -20.73
CA LYS A 143 0.87 5.07 -21.60
C LYS A 143 2.17 5.46 -20.87
N GLU A 144 2.10 5.86 -19.60
CA GLU A 144 3.28 6.28 -18.80
C GLU A 144 4.19 5.10 -18.40
N PHE A 145 3.65 3.89 -18.20
CA PHE A 145 4.39 2.75 -17.63
C PHE A 145 4.34 1.46 -18.47
N GLY A 146 3.82 1.50 -19.71
CA GLY A 146 3.73 0.35 -20.62
C GLY A 146 2.88 -0.84 -20.11
N HIS A 147 2.15 -0.68 -19.00
CA HIS A 147 1.37 -1.75 -18.37
C HIS A 147 0.24 -1.24 -17.48
N ALA A 148 -0.83 -2.02 -17.32
CA ALA A 148 -1.96 -1.69 -16.44
C ALA A 148 -1.71 -2.00 -14.93
N ARG A 149 -0.44 -2.18 -14.53
CA ARG A 149 -0.03 -2.65 -13.19
C ARG A 149 0.14 -1.51 -12.18
N VAL A 150 -0.93 -0.75 -11.96
CA VAL A 150 -0.93 0.32 -10.95
C VAL A 150 -0.65 -0.27 -9.56
N PRO A 151 0.34 0.25 -8.81
CA PRO A 151 0.57 -0.12 -7.42
C PRO A 151 -0.68 0.08 -6.56
N GLN A 152 -0.85 -0.75 -5.52
CA GLN A 152 -1.96 -0.60 -4.57
C GLN A 152 -1.95 0.77 -3.86
N ILE A 153 -0.77 1.36 -3.74
CA ILE A 153 -0.52 2.74 -3.30
C ILE A 153 0.28 3.40 -4.43
N PHE A 154 -0.41 4.07 -5.35
CA PHE A 154 0.23 4.83 -6.44
C PHE A 154 0.23 6.31 -6.05
N GLN A 155 1.41 6.90 -5.81
CA GLN A 155 1.51 8.23 -5.18
C GLN A 155 0.79 9.34 -5.95
N LYS A 156 0.90 9.38 -7.29
CA LYS A 156 0.17 10.38 -8.11
C LYS A 156 -1.36 10.26 -8.05
N ASN A 157 -1.89 9.08 -7.72
CA ASN A 157 -3.34 8.84 -7.59
C ASN A 157 -3.63 7.59 -6.71
N PRO A 158 -3.64 7.74 -5.37
CA PRO A 158 -3.84 6.61 -4.44
C PRO A 158 -5.24 5.99 -4.53
N SER A 159 -6.18 6.66 -5.20
CA SER A 159 -7.55 6.16 -5.41
C SER A 159 -7.68 5.21 -6.61
N LEU A 160 -6.75 5.22 -7.57
CA LEU A 160 -6.78 4.37 -8.77
C LEU A 160 -6.57 2.88 -8.43
N GLY A 161 -5.61 2.55 -7.56
CA GLY A 161 -5.39 1.16 -7.10
C GLY A 161 -6.61 0.56 -6.39
N ASN A 162 -7.35 1.38 -5.63
CA ASN A 162 -8.62 0.99 -5.01
C ASN A 162 -9.75 0.81 -6.05
N TRP A 163 -9.77 1.59 -7.14
CA TRP A 163 -10.72 1.40 -8.25
C TRP A 163 -10.42 0.13 -9.06
N ILE A 164 -9.15 -0.21 -9.27
CA ILE A 164 -8.68 -1.45 -9.91
C ILE A 164 -9.07 -2.69 -9.11
N LYS A 165 -8.92 -2.64 -7.78
CA LYS A 165 -9.43 -3.68 -6.86
C LYS A 165 -10.94 -3.89 -7.02
N LYS A 166 -11.72 -2.81 -7.20
CA LYS A 166 -13.17 -2.90 -7.50
C LYS A 166 -13.46 -3.50 -8.88
N GLN A 167 -12.68 -3.21 -9.92
CA GLN A 167 -12.88 -3.81 -11.26
C GLN A 167 -12.68 -5.33 -11.21
N ARG A 168 -11.55 -5.78 -10.64
CA ARG A 168 -11.22 -7.21 -10.49
C ARG A 168 -12.31 -7.95 -9.67
N ALA A 169 -12.82 -7.34 -8.59
CA ALA A 169 -13.94 -7.89 -7.83
C ALA A 169 -15.25 -7.93 -8.63
N GLY A 170 -15.55 -6.89 -9.42
CA GLY A 170 -16.75 -6.82 -10.27
C GLY A 170 -16.80 -7.91 -11.33
N ARG A 171 -15.67 -8.21 -12.00
CA ARG A 171 -15.58 -9.34 -12.93
C ARG A 171 -15.81 -10.69 -12.22
N LYS A 172 -15.20 -10.90 -11.05
CA LYS A 172 -15.40 -12.14 -10.25
C LYS A 172 -16.81 -12.30 -9.65
N LYS A 173 -17.61 -11.22 -9.58
CA LYS A 173 -19.05 -11.30 -9.34
C LYS A 173 -19.80 -11.74 -10.60
N MET A 174 -19.61 -11.00 -11.70
CA MET A 174 -20.26 -11.28 -12.99
C MET A 174 -20.01 -12.71 -13.49
N GLN A 175 -18.79 -13.24 -13.31
CA GLN A 175 -18.43 -14.62 -13.67
C GLN A 175 -19.11 -15.71 -12.82
N ARG A 176 -19.72 -15.35 -11.67
CA ARG A 176 -20.48 -16.27 -10.79
C ARG A 176 -22.00 -16.07 -10.89
N GLY A 177 -22.47 -15.16 -11.75
CA GLY A 177 -23.87 -14.76 -11.81
C GLY A 177 -24.31 -13.75 -10.73
N ASP A 178 -23.40 -13.33 -9.83
CA ASP A 178 -23.72 -12.34 -8.80
C ASP A 178 -24.05 -10.96 -9.43
N PRO A 179 -25.02 -10.20 -8.87
CA PRO A 179 -25.21 -8.79 -9.18
C PRO A 179 -23.89 -7.99 -9.10
N SER A 180 -23.53 -7.36 -10.21
CA SER A 180 -22.25 -6.68 -10.41
C SER A 180 -22.42 -5.33 -11.12
N SER A 181 -21.53 -4.39 -10.80
CA SER A 181 -21.40 -3.12 -11.54
C SER A 181 -20.45 -3.21 -12.75
N MET A 182 -19.93 -4.40 -13.04
CA MET A 182 -19.21 -4.70 -14.28
C MET A 182 -20.21 -4.86 -15.44
N THR A 183 -19.85 -4.38 -16.63
CA THR A 183 -20.68 -4.48 -17.85
C THR A 183 -19.81 -4.90 -19.04
N LYS A 184 -20.42 -5.38 -20.13
CA LYS A 184 -19.69 -5.82 -21.33
C LYS A 184 -18.75 -4.72 -21.88
N ARG A 185 -19.26 -3.49 -22.06
CA ARG A 185 -18.46 -2.29 -22.42
C ARG A 185 -17.26 -2.06 -21.49
N ARG A 186 -17.42 -2.29 -20.19
CA ARG A 186 -16.34 -2.10 -19.19
C ARG A 186 -15.28 -3.19 -19.26
N LEU A 187 -15.67 -4.42 -19.56
CA LEU A 187 -14.72 -5.50 -19.87
C LEU A 187 -13.96 -5.17 -21.15
N GLU A 188 -14.66 -4.90 -22.26
CA GLU A 188 -14.09 -4.63 -23.59
C GLU A 188 -13.08 -3.48 -23.57
N LEU A 189 -13.37 -2.39 -22.86
CA LEU A 189 -12.45 -1.27 -22.70
C LEU A 189 -11.20 -1.65 -21.89
N LEU A 190 -11.37 -2.38 -20.77
CA LEU A 190 -10.23 -2.83 -19.97
C LEU A 190 -9.38 -3.89 -20.72
N ASP A 191 -10.00 -4.80 -21.45
CA ASP A 191 -9.32 -5.81 -22.26
C ASP A 191 -8.56 -5.15 -23.44
N LYS A 192 -9.07 -4.05 -24.02
CA LYS A 192 -8.37 -3.24 -25.05
C LYS A 192 -7.05 -2.65 -24.54
N ILE A 193 -6.93 -2.35 -23.25
CA ILE A 193 -5.67 -1.93 -22.61
C ILE A 193 -4.96 -3.08 -21.88
N TYR A 194 -5.20 -4.32 -22.32
CA TYR A 194 -4.61 -5.57 -21.81
C TYR A 194 -4.65 -5.68 -20.27
N PHE A 195 -5.75 -5.22 -19.66
CA PHE A 195 -5.86 -5.11 -18.21
C PHE A 195 -5.70 -6.46 -17.50
N GLU A 196 -4.70 -6.56 -16.64
CA GLU A 196 -4.39 -7.82 -15.97
C GLU A 196 -5.41 -8.15 -14.86
N TRP A 197 -6.39 -8.99 -15.19
CA TRP A 197 -7.45 -9.43 -14.26
C TRP A 197 -6.92 -10.31 -13.12
N GLU A 198 -5.98 -11.20 -13.42
CA GLU A 198 -5.37 -12.13 -12.47
C GLU A 198 -4.13 -11.49 -11.82
N GLY A 199 -4.19 -11.22 -10.52
CA GLY A 199 -3.10 -10.56 -9.77
C GLY A 199 -1.82 -11.39 -9.58
N ARG A 200 -1.62 -12.45 -10.38
CA ARG A 200 -0.48 -13.39 -10.31
C ARG A 200 0.01 -13.84 -11.70
N GLY A 201 -0.01 -12.96 -12.70
CA GLY A 201 0.57 -13.21 -14.03
C GLY A 201 2.04 -12.77 -14.16
N LYS A 202 2.71 -13.26 -15.21
CA LYS A 202 3.91 -12.63 -15.78
C LYS A 202 3.39 -11.61 -16.80
N GLY A 203 3.39 -10.33 -16.43
CA GLY A 203 2.58 -9.31 -17.08
C GLY A 203 2.81 -9.20 -18.58
N VAL A 204 1.74 -8.98 -19.33
CA VAL A 204 1.78 -8.54 -20.72
C VAL A 204 2.27 -7.09 -20.73
N VAL A 205 3.35 -6.83 -21.47
CA VAL A 205 3.75 -5.44 -21.79
C VAL A 205 2.86 -4.98 -22.93
N ILE A 206 2.23 -3.83 -22.75
CA ILE A 206 1.36 -3.20 -23.75
C ILE A 206 2.26 -2.53 -24.78
N PRO A 207 1.95 -2.60 -26.09
CA PRO A 207 2.62 -1.76 -27.08
C PRO A 207 2.34 -0.28 -26.81
N SER A 208 3.20 0.36 -26.01
CA SER A 208 3.36 1.80 -25.91
C SER A 208 4.32 2.30 -26.99
N GLU A 209 4.51 3.62 -27.09
CA GLU A 209 5.57 4.23 -27.91
C GLU A 209 6.97 3.67 -27.53
N GLU A 210 7.15 3.19 -26.29
CA GLU A 210 8.37 2.49 -25.86
C GLU A 210 8.56 1.11 -26.50
N TRP A 211 7.50 0.44 -26.97
CA TRP A 211 7.63 -0.84 -27.70
C TRP A 211 8.28 -0.60 -29.06
N GLU A 212 7.89 0.46 -29.76
CA GLU A 212 8.48 0.83 -31.05
C GLU A 212 9.94 1.26 -30.87
N VAL A 213 10.24 2.08 -29.85
CA VAL A 213 11.62 2.43 -29.47
C VAL A 213 12.45 1.18 -29.15
N LYS A 214 11.91 0.21 -28.39
CA LYS A 214 12.60 -1.05 -28.06
C LYS A 214 12.71 -2.02 -29.23
N TYR A 215 11.82 -1.92 -30.21
CA TYR A 215 11.92 -2.62 -31.49
C TYR A 215 13.04 -2.02 -32.34
N GLU A 216 13.12 -0.69 -32.48
CA GLU A 216 14.20 -0.02 -33.21
C GLU A 216 15.58 -0.19 -32.54
N GLU A 217 15.65 -0.22 -31.21
CA GLU A 217 16.85 -0.63 -30.48
C GLU A 217 17.26 -2.07 -30.80
N LEU A 218 16.29 -3.00 -30.93
CA LEU A 218 16.57 -4.38 -31.31
C LEU A 218 16.99 -4.51 -32.78
N VAL A 219 16.38 -3.74 -33.70
CA VAL A 219 16.76 -3.68 -35.12
C VAL A 219 18.19 -3.15 -35.26
N SER A 220 18.52 -2.08 -34.54
CA SER A 220 19.87 -1.50 -34.47
C SER A 220 20.89 -2.51 -33.93
N PHE A 221 20.60 -3.17 -32.80
CA PHE A 221 21.45 -4.21 -32.24
C PHE A 221 21.62 -5.42 -33.19
N ALA A 222 20.55 -5.83 -33.88
CA ALA A 222 20.61 -6.93 -34.84
C ALA A 222 21.42 -6.59 -36.09
N LYS A 223 21.42 -5.31 -36.51
CA LYS A 223 22.25 -4.77 -37.59
C LYS A 223 23.73 -4.68 -37.21
N GLU A 224 24.03 -4.30 -35.97
CA GLU A 224 25.41 -4.19 -35.45
C GLU A 224 26.05 -5.56 -35.19
N PHE A 225 25.36 -6.45 -34.47
CA PHE A 225 25.91 -7.75 -34.03
C PHE A 225 25.49 -8.93 -34.91
N GLY A 226 24.82 -8.70 -36.04
CA GLY A 226 24.31 -9.73 -36.94
C GLY A 226 23.23 -10.65 -36.32
N HIS A 227 22.75 -10.37 -35.10
CA HIS A 227 21.82 -11.23 -34.39
C HIS A 227 20.95 -10.51 -33.35
N ALA A 228 19.72 -10.98 -33.16
CA ALA A 228 18.82 -10.52 -32.10
C ALA A 228 19.15 -11.12 -30.70
N ARG A 229 20.42 -11.46 -30.42
CA ARG A 229 20.88 -12.09 -29.16
C ARG A 229 21.38 -11.09 -28.11
N VAL A 230 20.54 -10.12 -27.76
CA VAL A 230 20.86 -9.11 -26.72
C VAL A 230 21.22 -9.78 -25.38
N PRO A 231 22.39 -9.49 -24.77
CA PRO A 231 22.77 -10.01 -23.47
C PRO A 231 21.89 -9.45 -22.34
N LEU A 232 21.62 -10.26 -21.30
CA LEU A 232 20.90 -9.80 -20.10
C LEU A 232 21.64 -8.71 -19.30
N LYS A 233 22.94 -8.50 -19.56
CA LYS A 233 23.72 -7.39 -18.99
C LYS A 233 23.48 -6.04 -19.68
N ASN A 234 22.84 -6.00 -20.86
CA ASN A 234 22.39 -4.75 -21.47
C ASN A 234 21.07 -4.32 -20.75
N PRO A 235 21.09 -3.24 -19.94
CA PRO A 235 19.93 -2.85 -19.15
C PRO A 235 18.76 -2.40 -20.04
N SER A 236 17.54 -2.62 -19.58
CA SER A 236 16.31 -2.37 -20.36
C SER A 236 16.15 -3.30 -21.58
N LEU A 237 16.97 -3.18 -22.64
CA LEU A 237 16.78 -3.94 -23.89
C LEU A 237 16.95 -5.46 -23.70
N GLY A 238 18.00 -5.90 -22.99
CA GLY A 238 18.22 -7.33 -22.73
C GLY A 238 17.09 -7.99 -21.94
N TYR A 239 16.48 -7.23 -21.03
CA TYR A 239 15.28 -7.67 -20.29
C TYR A 239 14.06 -7.75 -21.21
N TRP A 240 13.81 -6.71 -22.01
CA TRP A 240 12.67 -6.64 -22.94
C TRP A 240 12.70 -7.78 -23.97
N VAL A 241 13.84 -8.03 -24.62
CA VAL A 241 14.00 -9.14 -25.58
C VAL A 241 13.78 -10.51 -24.93
N SER A 242 14.25 -10.68 -23.68
CA SER A 242 14.01 -11.90 -22.90
C SER A 242 12.51 -12.12 -22.65
N LYS A 243 11.73 -11.05 -22.40
CA LYS A 243 10.27 -11.12 -22.27
C LYS A 243 9.58 -11.50 -23.58
N GLN A 244 9.92 -10.86 -24.70
CA GLN A 244 9.30 -11.18 -26.00
C GLN A 244 9.45 -12.67 -26.36
N ARG A 245 10.61 -13.27 -26.08
CA ARG A 245 10.87 -14.71 -26.26
C ARG A 245 10.06 -15.63 -25.34
N ILE A 246 9.65 -15.13 -24.17
CA ILE A 246 8.74 -15.85 -23.26
C ILE A 246 7.31 -15.75 -23.79
N TYR A 247 6.85 -14.56 -24.21
CA TYR A 247 5.50 -14.37 -24.74
C TYR A 247 5.26 -15.17 -26.03
N HIS A 248 6.21 -15.20 -26.97
CA HIS A 248 6.12 -16.03 -28.17
C HIS A 248 5.96 -17.54 -27.87
N LYS A 249 6.44 -18.02 -26.72
CA LYS A 249 6.23 -19.42 -26.25
C LYS A 249 4.90 -19.62 -25.50
N MET A 250 4.22 -18.54 -25.12
CA MET A 250 2.94 -18.56 -24.40
C MET A 250 1.74 -18.35 -25.33
N ILE A 251 1.95 -17.83 -26.54
CA ILE A 251 0.95 -17.83 -27.62
C ILE A 251 0.65 -19.30 -27.98
N PRO A 252 -0.60 -19.79 -27.84
CA PRO A 252 -0.95 -21.12 -28.33
C PRO A 252 -0.77 -21.16 -29.84
N LYS A 253 0.00 -22.14 -30.34
CA LYS A 253 0.05 -22.40 -31.78
C LYS A 253 -1.29 -22.96 -32.21
N GLY A 254 -2.07 -22.16 -32.92
CA GLY A 254 -3.28 -22.61 -33.61
C GLY A 254 -2.96 -23.72 -34.62
N LYS A 255 -3.97 -24.55 -34.89
CA LYS A 255 -4.00 -25.45 -36.04
C LYS A 255 -4.35 -24.66 -37.29
#